data_AF-A0A812PHM6-F1
#
_entry.id   AF-A0A812PHM6-F1
#
_cell.length_a   1.000
_cell.length_b   1.000
_cell.length_c   1.000
_cell.angle_alpha   90.00
_cell.angle_beta   90.00
_cell.angle_gamma   90.00
#
_symmetry.space_group_name_H-M   'P 1'
#
loop_
_entity.id
_entity.type
_entity.pdbx_description
1 polymer ?
#
loop_
_entity_poly.entity_id
_entity_poly.type
_entity_poly.pdbx_seq_one_letter_code
_entity_poly.pdbx_strand_id
1 'polypeptide(L)'
;MGHVGWNAPDFSTPPTFKKYSDTAPEYRRLAPGTNIEGECMGKDCPAFGKLVWCNLGENQNGEDILMMPGRCPLCKGGVKNGGRTLGFSKCSYEIEAFYDNGSGIAVKLVGDGLSGKASESDGFKTWLPEGKLLNYRKLTVTTTLL
;
A
#
# COMPACT_ATOMS: atom_id res chain seq x y z
N MET A 1 18.56 15.89 -9.41
CA MET A 1 17.50 16.17 -8.44
C MET A 1 16.65 14.93 -8.31
N GLY A 2 16.62 14.29 -7.14
CA GLY A 2 15.89 13.03 -6.95
C GLY A 2 14.39 13.27 -7.03
N HIS A 3 13.67 12.41 -7.77
CA HIS A 3 12.21 12.45 -7.78
C HIS A 3 11.69 12.12 -6.38
N VAL A 4 11.26 13.14 -5.64
CA VAL A 4 10.62 13.01 -4.33
C VAL A 4 9.19 12.53 -4.56
N GLY A 5 8.94 11.22 -4.47
CA GLY A 5 7.60 10.68 -4.68
C GLY A 5 7.59 9.16 -4.76
N TRP A 6 6.39 8.58 -4.71
CA TRP A 6 6.19 7.14 -4.84
C TRP A 6 5.54 6.83 -6.18
N ASN A 7 6.21 6.03 -7.00
CA ASN A 7 5.63 5.49 -8.22
C ASN A 7 4.75 4.30 -7.85
N ALA A 8 3.44 4.49 -7.90
CA ALA A 8 2.45 3.49 -7.51
C ALA A 8 1.31 3.42 -8.53
N PRO A 9 0.46 2.37 -8.48
CA PRO A 9 -0.69 2.26 -9.39
C PRO A 9 -1.63 3.45 -9.33
N ASP A 10 -2.37 3.65 -10.42
CA ASP A 10 -3.53 4.54 -10.42
C ASP A 10 -4.63 4.00 -9.49
N PHE A 11 -4.95 4.75 -8.44
CA PHE A 11 -5.98 4.37 -7.46
C PHE A 11 -7.38 4.88 -7.82
N SER A 12 -7.57 5.53 -8.98
CA SER A 12 -8.88 6.02 -9.41
C SER A 12 -9.86 4.89 -9.74
N THR A 13 -9.35 3.75 -10.22
CA THR A 13 -10.17 2.57 -10.54
C THR A 13 -10.43 1.75 -9.28
N PRO A 14 -11.56 1.04 -9.19
CA PRO A 14 -11.83 0.13 -8.07
C PRO A 14 -10.68 -0.89 -7.86
N PRO A 15 -10.34 -1.23 -6.60
CA PRO A 15 -9.33 -2.24 -6.32
C PRO A 15 -9.79 -3.62 -6.74
N THR A 16 -8.82 -4.51 -6.95
CA THR A 16 -9.08 -5.94 -7.14
C THR A 16 -9.20 -6.65 -5.79
N PHE A 17 -10.14 -7.57 -5.69
CA PHE A 17 -10.25 -8.49 -4.56
C PHE A 17 -9.25 -9.65 -4.70
N LYS A 18 -8.60 -10.01 -3.60
CA LYS A 18 -7.73 -11.19 -3.50
C LYS A 18 -8.10 -12.02 -2.29
N LYS A 19 -8.19 -13.33 -2.49
CA LYS A 19 -8.43 -14.29 -1.41
C LYS A 19 -7.20 -14.43 -0.52
N TYR A 20 -7.44 -14.70 0.76
CA TYR A 20 -6.40 -15.17 1.66
C TYR A 20 -5.92 -16.57 1.26
N SER A 21 -4.73 -16.91 1.75
CA SER A 21 -4.15 -18.24 1.62
C SER A 21 -3.74 -18.72 3.00
N ASP A 22 -4.27 -19.87 3.41
CA ASP A 22 -3.98 -20.48 4.72
C ASP A 22 -2.55 -21.01 4.81
N THR A 23 -1.88 -21.17 3.66
CA THR A 23 -0.49 -21.62 3.54
C THR A 23 0.49 -20.47 3.33
N ALA A 24 0.02 -19.22 3.44
CA ALA A 24 0.89 -18.06 3.28
C ALA A 24 1.97 -18.04 4.39
N PRO A 25 3.25 -17.83 4.04
CA PRO A 25 4.32 -17.73 5.03
C PRO A 25 4.12 -16.48 5.90
N GLU A 26 4.74 -16.46 7.08
CA GLU A 26 4.55 -15.41 8.08
C GLU A 26 4.77 -13.99 7.53
N TYR A 27 5.79 -13.78 6.69
CA TYR A 27 6.08 -12.48 6.05
C TYR A 27 5.03 -12.02 5.02
N ARG A 28 4.03 -12.86 4.70
CA ARG A 28 2.88 -12.55 3.83
C ARG A 28 1.57 -12.41 4.61
N ARG A 29 1.58 -12.46 5.94
CA ARG A 29 0.38 -12.26 6.75
C ARG A 29 -0.01 -10.78 6.77
N LEU A 30 -1.25 -10.51 6.41
CA LEU A 30 -1.88 -9.19 6.47
C LEU A 30 -2.46 -8.93 7.86
N ALA A 31 -2.30 -7.71 8.36
CA ALA A 31 -3.06 -7.22 9.50
C ALA A 31 -4.32 -6.46 9.05
N PRO A 32 -5.33 -6.31 9.92
CA PRO A 32 -6.40 -5.37 9.70
C PRO A 32 -5.87 -3.93 9.48
N GLY A 33 -6.51 -3.17 8.59
CA GLY A 33 -6.13 -1.81 8.21
C GLY A 33 -5.32 -1.72 6.92
N THR A 34 -4.40 -0.76 6.88
CA THR A 34 -3.51 -0.47 5.75
C THR A 34 -2.29 -1.39 5.75
N ASN A 35 -1.96 -1.90 4.56
CA ASN A 35 -0.82 -2.78 4.33
C ASN A 35 -0.08 -2.34 3.07
N ILE A 36 1.25 -2.43 3.08
CA ILE A 36 2.10 -2.12 1.92
C ILE A 36 2.84 -3.38 1.49
N GLU A 37 2.73 -3.76 0.22
CA GLU A 37 3.57 -4.83 -0.33
C GLU A 37 4.92 -4.27 -0.77
N GLY A 38 6.01 -4.98 -0.48
CA GLY A 38 7.33 -4.63 -0.98
C GLY A 38 8.32 -5.79 -0.91
N GLU A 39 9.45 -5.67 -1.60
CA GLU A 39 10.55 -6.65 -1.58
C GLU A 39 11.45 -6.36 -0.37
N CYS A 40 11.66 -7.33 0.53
CA CYS A 40 12.47 -7.11 1.74
C CYS A 40 13.97 -6.96 1.43
N MET A 41 14.61 -5.97 2.03
CA MET A 41 16.04 -5.65 1.83
C MET A 41 16.95 -6.06 3.00
N GLY A 42 16.43 -6.70 4.05
CA GLY A 42 17.22 -7.14 5.20
C GLY A 42 18.03 -8.39 4.87
N LYS A 43 19.36 -8.29 4.75
CA LYS A 43 20.25 -9.37 4.25
C LYS A 43 20.14 -10.69 5.02
N ASP A 44 19.94 -10.62 6.34
CA ASP A 44 19.83 -11.79 7.22
C ASP A 44 18.37 -12.22 7.48
N CYS A 45 17.41 -11.62 6.76
CA CYS A 45 16.01 -11.95 6.89
C CYS A 45 15.66 -13.20 6.08
N PRO A 46 14.89 -14.17 6.62
CA PRO A 46 14.35 -15.30 5.84
C PRO A 46 13.49 -14.88 4.63
N ALA A 47 13.02 -13.64 4.63
CA ALA A 47 12.26 -13.02 3.56
C ALA A 47 13.09 -12.13 2.62
N PHE A 48 14.42 -12.07 2.74
CA PHE A 48 15.28 -11.26 1.86
C PHE A 48 15.01 -11.53 0.37
N GLY A 49 14.81 -10.48 -0.41
CA GLY A 49 14.47 -10.56 -1.84
C GLY A 49 13.06 -11.10 -2.14
N LYS A 50 12.26 -11.44 -1.14
CA LYS A 50 10.87 -11.89 -1.29
C LYS A 50 9.89 -10.75 -1.05
N LEU A 51 8.70 -10.86 -1.65
CA LEU A 51 7.60 -9.96 -1.35
C LEU A 51 7.09 -10.20 0.07
N VAL A 52 6.87 -9.11 0.80
CA VAL A 52 6.33 -9.11 2.16
C VAL A 52 5.17 -8.12 2.25
N TRP A 53 4.25 -8.34 3.18
CA TRP A 53 3.26 -7.33 3.56
C TRP A 53 3.73 -6.59 4.81
N CYS A 54 3.91 -5.29 4.67
CA CYS A 54 4.22 -4.36 5.73
C CYS A 54 2.91 -3.86 6.34
N ASN A 55 2.62 -4.32 7.55
CA ASN A 55 1.37 -4.03 8.25
C ASN A 55 1.49 -2.65 8.93
N LEU A 56 0.85 -1.62 8.37
CA LEU A 56 0.81 -0.27 8.96
C LEU A 56 -0.33 -0.13 9.99
N GLY A 57 -1.39 -0.94 9.85
CA GLY A 57 -2.49 -0.98 10.80
C GLY A 57 -3.56 0.07 10.48
N GLU A 58 -4.31 0.49 11.50
CA GLU A 58 -5.32 1.53 11.35
C GLU A 58 -4.79 2.91 11.69
N ASN A 59 -5.24 3.93 10.95
CA ASN A 59 -5.07 5.32 11.33
C ASN A 59 -6.32 6.14 10.92
N GLN A 60 -7.13 6.52 11.91
CA GLN A 60 -8.34 7.31 11.70
C GLN A 60 -8.05 8.80 11.43
N ASN A 61 -6.84 9.26 11.72
CA ASN A 61 -6.42 10.64 11.48
C ASN A 61 -5.77 10.82 10.09
N GLY A 62 -5.63 9.73 9.32
CA GLY A 62 -4.93 9.72 8.05
C GLY A 62 -3.42 9.58 8.21
N GLU A 63 -2.81 8.85 7.30
CA GLU A 63 -1.37 8.60 7.27
C GLU A 63 -0.77 8.95 5.92
N ASP A 64 0.29 9.76 5.89
CA ASP A 64 1.04 10.03 4.66
C ASP A 64 1.97 8.86 4.34
N ILE A 65 1.52 8.02 3.39
CA ILE A 65 2.22 6.83 2.96
C ILE A 65 3.60 7.14 2.37
N LEU A 66 3.80 8.33 1.81
CA LEU A 66 5.09 8.72 1.23
C LEU A 66 6.17 8.90 2.30
N MET A 67 5.75 9.26 3.52
CA MET A 67 6.63 9.48 4.67
C MET A 67 6.77 8.21 5.55
N MET A 68 6.04 7.15 5.22
CA MET A 68 5.93 5.90 5.97
C MET A 68 6.48 4.74 5.14
N PRO A 69 7.81 4.60 4.99
CA PRO A 69 8.37 3.51 4.20
C PRO A 69 7.99 2.16 4.83
N GLY A 70 7.54 1.23 3.99
CA GLY A 70 7.22 -0.13 4.41
C GLY A 70 8.40 -0.81 5.09
N ARG A 71 8.12 -1.50 6.20
CA ARG A 71 9.10 -2.29 6.94
C ARG A 71 8.71 -3.76 6.97
N CYS A 72 9.67 -4.63 6.71
CA CYS A 72 9.47 -6.07 6.75
C CYS A 72 8.94 -6.49 8.13
N PRO A 73 7.87 -7.28 8.22
CA PRO A 73 7.29 -7.67 9.51
C PRO A 73 8.24 -8.53 10.35
N LEU A 74 9.14 -9.30 9.71
CA LEU A 74 10.09 -10.18 10.37
C LEU A 74 11.32 -9.44 10.88
N CYS A 75 12.08 -8.79 10.00
CA CYS A 75 13.37 -8.19 10.34
C CYS A 75 13.31 -6.68 10.63
N LYS A 76 12.15 -6.04 10.45
CA LYS A 76 11.93 -4.58 10.56
C LYS A 76 12.79 -3.72 9.62
N GLY A 77 13.58 -4.35 8.74
CA GLY A 77 14.34 -3.71 7.68
C GLY A 77 13.42 -3.10 6.62
N GLY A 78 13.95 -2.16 5.85
CA GLY A 78 13.21 -1.50 4.77
C GLY A 78 12.84 -2.46 3.64
N VAL A 79 11.82 -2.08 2.88
CA VAL A 79 11.50 -2.70 1.59
C VAL A 79 11.99 -1.85 0.44
N LYS A 80 12.25 -2.48 -0.71
CA LYS A 80 12.71 -1.83 -1.93
C LYS A 80 11.77 -0.69 -2.32
N ASN A 81 12.34 0.50 -2.51
CA ASN A 81 11.63 1.75 -2.83
C ASN A 81 10.51 2.13 -1.83
N GLY A 82 10.56 1.65 -0.59
CA GLY A 82 9.55 1.95 0.44
C GLY A 82 8.22 1.20 0.25
N GLY A 83 8.01 0.51 -0.87
CA GLY A 83 6.81 -0.26 -1.17
C GLY A 83 6.48 -0.21 -2.65
N ARG A 84 5.52 -1.02 -3.08
CA ARG A 84 5.02 -1.01 -4.47
C ARG A 84 3.50 -0.99 -4.60
N THR A 85 2.78 -1.48 -3.60
CA THR A 85 1.34 -1.70 -3.69
C THR A 85 0.67 -1.46 -2.34
N LEU A 86 -0.48 -0.79 -2.34
CA LEU A 86 -1.38 -0.70 -1.19
C LEU A 86 -2.33 -1.89 -1.12
N GLY A 87 -2.60 -2.34 0.10
CA GLY A 87 -3.57 -3.38 0.42
C GLY A 87 -4.41 -3.00 1.63
N PHE A 88 -5.70 -3.31 1.58
CA PHE A 88 -6.65 -3.04 2.66
C PHE A 88 -7.32 -4.34 3.09
N SER A 89 -7.32 -4.59 4.40
CA SER A 89 -7.85 -5.81 5.01
C SER A 89 -8.69 -5.45 6.23
N LYS A 90 -9.91 -6.00 6.33
CA LYS A 90 -10.80 -5.85 7.51
C LYS A 90 -10.95 -4.40 7.98
N CYS A 91 -11.09 -3.47 7.02
CA CYS A 91 -11.22 -2.04 7.29
C CYS A 91 -12.09 -1.34 6.26
N SER A 92 -12.59 -0.16 6.61
CA SER A 92 -12.97 0.88 5.66
C SER A 92 -11.74 1.74 5.35
N TYR A 93 -11.65 2.31 4.15
CA TYR A 93 -10.55 3.18 3.77
C TYR A 93 -11.02 4.38 2.95
N GLU A 94 -10.28 5.47 3.06
CA GLU A 94 -10.36 6.67 2.24
C GLU A 94 -8.95 7.13 1.88
N ILE A 95 -8.74 7.51 0.61
CA ILE A 95 -7.45 7.87 0.05
C ILE A 95 -7.55 9.29 -0.50
N GLU A 96 -6.73 10.18 0.04
CA GLU A 96 -6.46 11.48 -0.56
C GLU A 96 -5.11 11.44 -1.28
N ALA A 97 -5.13 11.45 -2.61
CA ALA A 97 -3.94 11.32 -3.42
C ALA A 97 -3.74 12.51 -4.37
N PHE A 98 -2.51 12.99 -4.46
CA PHE A 98 -2.08 13.99 -5.43
C PHE A 98 -0.85 13.48 -6.19
N TYR A 99 -0.88 13.57 -7.51
CA TYR A 99 0.18 13.05 -8.38
C TYR A 99 0.69 14.11 -9.34
N ASP A 100 1.92 13.94 -9.82
CA ASP A 100 2.52 14.78 -10.85
C ASP A 100 2.48 14.04 -12.19
N ASN A 101 1.88 14.68 -13.20
CA ASN A 101 1.78 14.15 -14.56
C ASN A 101 2.98 14.51 -15.45
N GLY A 102 4.06 15.04 -14.88
CA GLY A 102 5.25 15.51 -15.57
C GLY A 102 5.30 17.03 -15.75
N SER A 103 4.26 17.76 -15.31
CA SER A 103 4.23 19.22 -15.33
C SER A 103 4.93 19.87 -14.13
N GLY A 104 5.22 19.09 -13.08
CA GLY A 104 5.69 19.62 -11.79
C GLY A 104 4.57 20.16 -10.90
N ILE A 105 3.32 20.18 -11.38
CA ILE A 105 2.14 20.59 -10.61
C ILE A 105 1.42 19.34 -10.14
N ALA A 106 1.14 19.27 -8.83
CA ALA A 106 0.40 18.16 -8.26
C ALA A 106 -1.10 18.28 -8.57
N VAL A 107 -1.68 17.24 -9.14
CA VAL A 107 -3.10 17.12 -9.49
C VAL A 107 -3.77 16.15 -8.53
N LYS A 108 -4.94 16.52 -7.99
CA LYS A 108 -5.73 15.63 -7.13
C LYS A 108 -6.27 14.46 -7.97
N LEU A 109 -6.06 13.24 -7.50
CA LEU A 109 -6.67 12.06 -8.09
C LEU A 109 -8.16 12.00 -7.70
N VAL A 110 -8.99 11.54 -8.61
CA VAL A 110 -10.43 11.33 -8.39
C VAL A 110 -10.83 9.97 -8.96
N GLY A 111 -11.80 9.30 -8.33
CA GLY A 111 -12.36 8.04 -8.81
C GLY A 111 -12.89 7.15 -7.69
N ASP A 112 -13.68 6.15 -8.08
CA ASP A 112 -14.39 5.24 -7.17
C ASP A 112 -13.44 4.33 -6.37
N GLY A 113 -12.19 4.20 -6.79
CA GLY A 113 -11.18 3.44 -6.06
C GLY A 113 -10.68 4.12 -4.78
N LEU A 114 -10.90 5.42 -4.62
CA LEU A 114 -10.33 6.22 -3.53
C LEU A 114 -11.01 6.00 -2.18
N SER A 115 -12.15 5.32 -2.13
CA SER A 115 -12.77 4.94 -0.87
C SER A 115 -13.47 3.59 -0.99
N GLY A 116 -13.68 2.92 0.14
CA GLY A 116 -14.39 1.66 0.15
C GLY A 116 -14.25 0.88 1.45
N LYS A 117 -14.68 -0.38 1.38
CA LYS A 117 -14.59 -1.34 2.48
C LYS A 117 -13.92 -2.62 2.00
N ALA A 118 -13.02 -3.16 2.82
CA ALA A 118 -12.44 -4.48 2.70
C ALA A 118 -12.99 -5.35 3.84
N SER A 119 -14.28 -5.68 3.76
CA SER A 119 -15.05 -6.34 4.83
C SER A 119 -15.13 -7.86 4.72
N GLU A 120 -14.52 -8.45 3.68
CA GLU A 120 -14.71 -9.87 3.40
C GLU A 120 -13.83 -10.71 4.33
N SER A 121 -14.43 -11.69 5.01
CA SER A 121 -13.73 -12.68 5.85
C SER A 121 -12.63 -13.41 5.08
N ASP A 122 -12.78 -13.49 3.76
CA ASP A 122 -12.03 -14.40 2.91
C ASP A 122 -10.96 -13.69 2.06
N GLY A 123 -10.83 -12.35 2.16
CA GLY A 123 -9.81 -11.66 1.38
C GLY A 123 -9.59 -10.18 1.68
N PHE A 124 -8.86 -9.53 0.79
CA PHE A 124 -8.37 -8.16 0.90
C PHE A 124 -8.43 -7.44 -0.46
N LYS A 125 -8.38 -6.10 -0.44
CA LYS A 125 -8.44 -5.25 -1.63
C LYS A 125 -7.09 -4.64 -1.94
N THR A 126 -6.70 -4.62 -3.21
CA THR A 126 -5.39 -4.11 -3.64
C THR A 126 -5.37 -3.70 -5.12
N TRP A 127 -4.39 -2.89 -5.51
CA TRP A 127 -4.15 -2.51 -6.91
C TRP A 127 -2.86 -3.16 -7.41
N LEU A 128 -2.94 -3.85 -8.54
CA LEU A 128 -1.77 -4.48 -9.14
C LEU A 128 -0.81 -3.42 -9.71
N PRO A 129 0.51 -3.63 -9.61
CA PRO A 129 1.52 -2.74 -10.17
C PRO A 129 1.62 -2.78 -11.71
N GLU A 130 0.81 -3.59 -12.38
CA GLU A 130 0.91 -3.88 -13.82
C GLU A 130 0.23 -2.82 -14.72
N GLY A 131 -0.16 -1.67 -14.16
CA GLY A 131 -0.87 -0.60 -14.86
C GLY A 131 -0.08 0.69 -15.03
N LYS A 132 -0.80 1.77 -15.34
CA LYS A 132 -0.27 3.14 -15.34
C LYS A 132 0.24 3.48 -13.93
N LEU A 133 1.54 3.68 -13.80
CA LEU A 133 2.15 4.18 -12.58
C LEU A 133 2.07 5.70 -12.55
N LEU A 134 1.62 6.25 -11.43
CA LEU A 134 1.60 7.68 -11.16
C LEU A 134 2.68 8.00 -10.13
N ASN A 135 3.33 9.15 -10.30
CA ASN A 135 4.29 9.68 -9.33
C ASN A 135 3.53 10.51 -8.28
N TYR A 136 3.20 9.90 -7.15
CA TYR A 136 2.47 10.57 -6.09
C TYR A 136 3.37 11.51 -5.29
N ARG A 137 2.86 12.73 -5.05
CA ARG A 137 3.49 13.80 -4.26
C ARG A 137 2.86 13.99 -2.89
N LYS A 138 1.61 13.53 -2.73
CA LYS A 138 0.92 13.37 -1.43
C LYS A 138 0.03 12.14 -1.53
N LEU A 139 0.07 11.28 -0.52
CA LEU A 139 -0.81 10.11 -0.45
C LEU A 139 -1.21 9.88 1.01
N THR A 140 -2.35 10.44 1.40
CA THR A 140 -2.90 10.28 2.74
C THR A 140 -3.94 9.17 2.72
N VAL A 141 -3.81 8.21 3.61
CA VAL A 141 -4.73 7.07 3.75
C VAL A 141 -5.34 7.09 5.14
N THR A 142 -6.66 7.16 5.21
CA THR A 142 -7.43 7.03 6.44
C THR A 142 -8.08 5.66 6.45
N THR A 143 -8.01 4.97 7.58
CA THR A 143 -8.67 3.66 7.73
C THR A 143 -9.33 3.52 9.08
N THR A 144 -10.47 2.83 9.08
CA THR A 144 -11.23 2.46 10.28
C THR A 144 -11.49 0.96 10.25
N LEU A 145 -11.18 0.24 11.32
CA LEU A 145 -11.47 -1.20 11.41
C LEU A 145 -12.97 -1.49 11.32
N LEU A 146 -13.30 -2.69 10.84
CA LEU A 146 -14.67 -3.20 10.67
C LEU A 146 -15.08 -4.16 11.78
#